data_AF-A0A836WMT8-F1
#
_entry.id   AF-A0A836WMT8-F1
#
_cell.length_a   1.000
_cell.length_b   1.000
_cell.length_c   1.000
_cell.angle_alpha   90.00
_cell.angle_beta   90.00
_cell.angle_gamma   90.00
#
_symmetry.space_group_name_H-M   'P 1'
#
loop_
_entity.id
_entity.type
_entity.pdbx_description
1 polymer ?
#
loop_
_entity_poly.entity_id
_entity_poly.type
_entity_poly.pdbx_seq_one_letter_code
_entity_poly.pdbx_strand_id
1 'polypeptide(L)'
;MAAVIAGIGDHASPSLLCRHHELCRQSLINERAVIGLFAQAGIPLILLRGLEVSVRLYGGPFLRNRSDIDLLVPPGHRRQAVALLLENGFVPDYGICEEDLDRLARFRGSHLFISLDGRSAVDLHWRAAEQPWRFYSRETDLWKRSREFHFDGVDCRVLGPDDLFLHLCLHATQHAWDRMVLLADVALSLFRRAVSPDCSAVSRRVVAQRIRRPVLVALNLARWLAAPTPLPVPWEQFAEQGSPAVTGTVKRIIRQWEGFHLSRRERWYTQLACLGSIRRILRWVCWLVLTPTVLEIRRWKLPGCLCPLYLPLRQYRLVSKQLHSAAYAIGRQARRRPPPAVRTALVESLLKEGLAVRMAAEGNSMRPTYGSPSEVVIRPLGVEGIKPGETVLYRNASGDLRLHRVMRIDKDAGVVSLKGDASPDQVERVPLEDVLGTVAEPPPTLSQIPPHRPLRNTRSDHRTPHEGTEC
;
A
#
# COMPACT_ATOMS: atom_id res chain seq x y z
N MET A 1 -12.70 25.06 -8.39
CA MET A 1 -11.99 24.33 -7.31
C MET A 1 -12.70 24.40 -5.95
N ALA A 2 -12.93 25.57 -5.36
CA ALA A 2 -13.72 25.68 -4.12
C ALA A 2 -15.13 25.07 -4.27
N ALA A 3 -15.78 25.27 -5.43
CA ALA A 3 -17.07 24.64 -5.77
C ALA A 3 -17.00 23.11 -6.00
N VAL A 4 -15.85 22.55 -6.40
CA VAL A 4 -15.67 21.09 -6.56
C VAL A 4 -15.41 20.43 -5.21
N ILE A 5 -14.69 21.12 -4.32
CA ILE A 5 -14.51 20.70 -2.91
C ILE A 5 -15.83 20.88 -2.14
N ALA A 6 -16.60 21.94 -2.41
CA ALA A 6 -17.90 22.19 -1.79
C ALA A 6 -19.00 21.24 -2.31
N GLY A 7 -19.05 20.95 -3.61
CA GLY A 7 -20.09 20.10 -4.22
C GLY A 7 -20.01 18.62 -3.86
N ILE A 8 -18.89 18.15 -3.29
CA ILE A 8 -18.79 16.79 -2.70
C ILE A 8 -19.52 16.74 -1.35
N GLY A 9 -19.63 17.87 -0.64
CA GLY A 9 -20.34 17.97 0.64
C GLY A 9 -21.83 17.66 0.54
N ASP A 10 -22.46 18.02 -0.58
CA ASP A 10 -23.91 17.86 -0.77
C ASP A 10 -24.35 16.41 -1.10
N HIS A 11 -23.40 15.53 -1.44
CA HIS A 11 -23.67 14.14 -1.81
C HIS A 11 -23.03 13.10 -0.88
N ALA A 12 -22.18 13.52 0.05
CA ALA A 12 -21.57 12.63 1.03
C ALA A 12 -22.53 12.41 2.21
N SER A 13 -22.73 11.15 2.61
CA SER A 13 -23.54 10.88 3.81
C SER A 13 -22.93 11.58 5.03
N PRO A 14 -23.75 12.10 5.97
CA PRO A 14 -23.24 12.74 7.19
C PRO A 14 -22.26 11.86 7.98
N SER A 15 -22.46 10.54 7.93
CA SER A 15 -21.57 9.55 8.57
C SER A 15 -20.15 9.52 7.97
N LEU A 16 -20.03 9.71 6.65
CA LEU A 16 -18.74 9.76 5.96
C LEU A 16 -18.00 11.06 6.26
N LEU A 17 -18.71 12.18 6.29
CA LEU A 17 -18.14 13.48 6.65
C LEU A 17 -17.66 13.50 8.11
N CYS A 18 -18.45 12.96 9.03
CA CYS A 18 -18.08 12.81 10.43
C CYS A 18 -16.82 11.95 10.60
N ARG A 19 -16.77 10.78 9.94
CA ARG A 19 -15.58 9.91 9.94
C ARG A 19 -14.36 10.61 9.34
N HIS A 20 -14.54 11.38 8.27
CA HIS A 20 -13.45 12.13 7.65
C HIS A 20 -12.88 13.20 8.59
N HIS A 21 -13.75 13.98 9.25
CA HIS A 21 -13.33 14.97 10.23
C HIS A 21 -12.57 14.35 11.39
N GLU A 22 -13.02 13.20 11.89
CA GLU A 22 -12.34 12.49 12.98
C GLU A 22 -10.94 12.03 12.56
N LEU A 23 -10.80 11.44 11.35
CA LEU A 23 -9.50 11.07 10.81
C LEU A 23 -8.58 12.28 10.68
N CYS A 24 -9.07 13.39 10.12
CA CYS A 24 -8.27 14.60 9.98
C CYS A 24 -7.86 15.21 11.34
N ARG A 25 -8.74 15.12 12.34
CA ARG A 25 -8.46 15.55 13.72
C ARG A 25 -7.37 14.69 14.35
N GLN A 26 -7.48 13.37 14.23
CA GLN A 26 -6.46 12.46 14.74
C GLN A 26 -5.11 12.69 14.06
N SER A 27 -5.09 12.82 12.72
CA SER A 27 -3.85 13.11 11.99
C SER A 27 -3.23 14.44 12.40
N LEU A 28 -4.04 15.47 12.70
CA LEU A 28 -3.52 16.73 13.25
C LEU A 28 -2.85 16.51 14.60
N ILE A 29 -3.52 15.83 15.54
CA ILE A 29 -3.00 15.59 16.89
C ILE A 29 -1.66 14.84 16.81
N ASN A 30 -1.61 13.79 16.00
CA ASN A 30 -0.42 12.97 15.82
C ASN A 30 0.74 13.77 15.21
N GLU A 31 0.47 14.55 14.17
CA GLU A 31 1.49 15.39 13.52
C GLU A 31 2.04 16.46 14.45
N ARG A 32 1.18 17.14 15.23
CA ARG A 32 1.60 18.11 16.24
C ARG A 32 2.47 17.47 17.32
N ALA A 33 2.06 16.31 17.83
CA ALA A 33 2.80 15.58 18.85
C ALA A 33 4.20 15.23 18.35
N VAL A 34 4.32 14.67 17.14
CA VAL A 34 5.62 14.32 16.55
C VAL A 34 6.49 15.55 16.34
N ILE A 35 5.95 16.64 15.79
CA ILE A 35 6.74 17.88 15.62
C ILE A 35 7.22 18.42 16.96
N GLY A 36 6.35 18.39 17.99
CA GLY A 36 6.70 18.78 19.35
C GLY A 36 7.84 17.95 19.94
N LEU A 37 7.85 16.63 19.72
CA LEU A 37 8.94 15.75 20.16
C LEU A 37 10.29 16.17 19.58
N PHE A 38 10.33 16.45 18.27
CA PHE A 38 11.57 16.88 17.61
C PHE A 38 12.02 18.27 18.09
N ALA A 39 11.08 19.19 18.30
CA ALA A 39 11.38 20.52 18.82
C ALA A 39 11.98 20.44 20.23
N GLN A 40 11.41 19.63 21.12
CA GLN A 40 11.91 19.42 22.49
C GLN A 40 13.31 18.78 22.49
N ALA A 41 13.58 17.88 21.56
CA ALA A 41 14.89 17.26 21.39
C ALA A 41 15.92 18.16 20.69
N GLY A 42 15.54 19.37 20.26
CA GLY A 42 16.41 20.28 19.51
C GLY A 42 16.80 19.77 18.13
N ILE A 43 16.04 18.83 17.55
CA ILE A 43 16.34 18.25 16.24
C ILE A 43 15.62 19.05 15.15
N PRO A 44 16.35 19.74 14.26
CA PRO A 44 15.73 20.49 13.19
C PRO A 44 15.02 19.57 12.19
N LEU A 45 13.81 19.93 11.79
CA LEU A 45 13.04 19.25 10.74
C LEU A 45 12.45 20.24 9.73
N ILE A 46 12.21 19.75 8.52
CA ILE A 46 11.31 20.34 7.52
C ILE A 46 10.13 19.39 7.34
N LEU A 47 8.92 19.89 7.54
CA LEU A 47 7.69 19.19 7.15
C LEU A 47 7.54 19.30 5.62
N LEU A 48 7.66 18.18 4.92
CA LEU A 48 7.66 18.15 3.44
C LEU A 48 6.25 18.28 2.86
N ARG A 49 5.30 17.58 3.48
CA ARG A 49 3.87 17.61 3.20
C ARG A 49 3.16 17.32 4.52
N GLY A 50 2.17 18.11 4.87
CA GLY A 50 1.57 17.97 6.19
C GLY A 50 0.59 19.08 6.53
N LEU A 51 0.55 19.45 7.81
CA LEU A 51 -0.30 20.49 8.37
C LEU A 51 -0.30 21.78 7.55
N GLU A 52 0.88 22.24 7.15
CA GLU A 52 1.04 23.47 6.37
C GLU A 52 0.25 23.43 5.05
N VAL A 53 0.26 22.29 4.36
CA VAL A 53 -0.44 22.13 3.08
C VAL A 53 -1.93 22.25 3.34
N SER A 54 -2.42 21.60 4.40
CA SER A 54 -3.82 21.66 4.78
C SER A 54 -4.26 23.09 5.14
N VAL A 55 -3.51 23.78 5.99
CA VAL A 55 -3.84 25.15 6.44
C VAL A 55 -3.73 26.14 5.28
N ARG A 56 -2.61 26.16 4.55
CA ARG A 56 -2.34 27.21 3.56
C ARG A 56 -2.99 26.96 2.20
N LEU A 57 -3.09 25.71 1.74
CA LEU A 57 -3.69 25.41 0.43
C LEU A 57 -5.21 25.21 0.54
N TYR A 58 -5.66 24.45 1.54
CA TYR A 58 -7.08 24.11 1.69
C TYR A 58 -7.84 25.13 2.56
N GLY A 59 -7.13 25.92 3.39
CA GLY A 59 -7.74 26.93 4.26
C GLY A 59 -8.14 26.41 5.64
N GLY A 60 -7.68 25.21 6.03
CA GLY A 60 -7.99 24.64 7.34
C GLY A 60 -7.29 23.30 7.62
N PRO A 61 -7.06 22.96 8.90
CA PRO A 61 -6.31 21.76 9.29
C PRO A 61 -7.09 20.45 9.09
N PHE A 62 -8.41 20.52 8.90
CA PHE A 62 -9.29 19.35 8.81
C PHE A 62 -9.77 18.99 7.40
N LEU A 63 -9.34 19.76 6.38
CA LEU A 63 -9.85 19.65 5.01
C LEU A 63 -9.04 18.68 4.13
N ARG A 64 -7.88 18.22 4.62
CA ARG A 64 -6.99 17.32 3.91
C ARG A 64 -6.57 16.19 4.84
N ASN A 65 -7.02 14.97 4.53
CA ASN A 65 -6.55 13.79 5.25
C ASN A 65 -5.04 13.57 5.02
N ARG A 66 -4.33 13.18 6.08
CA ARG A 66 -2.89 12.93 6.11
C ARG A 66 -2.68 11.50 6.61
N SER A 67 -2.22 10.61 5.72
CA SER A 67 -1.95 9.20 6.03
C SER A 67 -0.65 8.99 6.80
N ASP A 68 0.33 9.82 6.51
CA ASP A 68 1.71 9.74 6.94
C ASP A 68 2.27 11.16 7.15
N ILE A 69 3.24 11.29 8.05
CA ILE A 69 3.93 12.53 8.38
C ILE A 69 5.29 12.49 7.69
N ASP A 70 5.45 13.27 6.60
CA ASP A 70 6.69 13.33 5.83
C ASP A 70 7.65 14.36 6.46
N LEU A 71 8.69 13.88 7.17
CA LEU A 71 9.67 14.73 7.84
C LEU A 71 11.03 14.65 7.15
N LEU A 72 11.67 15.78 6.87
CA LEU A 72 13.05 15.85 6.42
C LEU A 72 13.95 16.36 7.54
N VAL A 73 14.94 15.57 7.95
CA VAL A 73 16.00 15.99 8.87
C VAL A 73 17.33 16.19 8.14
N PRO A 74 18.25 17.02 8.66
CA PRO A 74 19.59 17.08 8.10
C PRO A 74 20.26 15.70 8.20
N PRO A 75 21.05 15.27 7.18
CA PRO A 75 21.69 13.96 7.20
C PRO A 75 22.51 13.66 8.46
N GLY A 76 23.13 14.68 9.07
CA GLY A 76 23.89 14.56 10.32
C GLY A 76 23.03 14.26 11.56
N HIS A 77 21.75 14.62 11.55
CA HIS A 77 20.82 14.37 12.66
C HIS A 77 20.04 13.06 12.49
N ARG A 78 20.28 12.29 11.42
CA ARG A 78 19.52 11.06 11.13
C ARG A 78 19.48 10.11 12.32
N ARG A 79 20.64 9.79 12.91
CA ARG A 79 20.72 8.82 14.03
C ARG A 79 19.95 9.32 15.25
N GLN A 80 20.10 10.60 15.60
CA GLN A 80 19.35 11.22 16.70
C GLN A 80 17.84 11.18 16.45
N ALA A 81 17.40 11.47 15.23
CA ALA A 81 15.98 11.40 14.85
C ALA A 81 15.43 9.97 14.92
N VAL A 82 16.22 8.96 14.50
CA VAL A 82 15.84 7.55 14.61
C VAL A 82 15.72 7.16 16.08
N ALA A 83 16.72 7.45 16.91
CA ALA A 83 16.70 7.14 18.34
C ALA A 83 15.49 7.80 19.03
N LEU A 84 15.23 9.08 18.75
CA LEU A 84 14.08 9.80 19.29
C LEU A 84 12.75 9.11 18.96
N LEU A 85 12.57 8.67 17.71
CA LEU A 85 11.37 7.95 17.30
C LEU A 85 11.23 6.60 18.03
N LEU A 86 12.33 5.83 18.14
CA LEU A 86 12.35 4.55 18.85
C LEU A 86 11.98 4.71 20.33
N GLU A 87 12.58 5.69 21.01
CA GLU A 87 12.33 6.01 22.42
C GLU A 87 10.88 6.44 22.68
N ASN A 88 10.22 7.03 21.68
CA ASN A 88 8.84 7.49 21.76
C ASN A 88 7.83 6.50 21.16
N GLY A 89 8.17 5.21 21.11
CA GLY A 89 7.23 4.14 20.76
C GLY A 89 6.89 4.06 19.27
N PHE A 90 7.78 4.53 18.40
CA PHE A 90 7.73 4.23 16.97
C PHE A 90 8.66 3.07 16.63
N VAL A 91 8.22 2.19 15.73
CA VAL A 91 9.02 1.07 15.22
C VAL A 91 9.25 1.25 13.72
N PRO A 92 10.46 0.95 13.21
CA PRO A 92 10.70 0.98 11.79
C PRO A 92 9.89 -0.11 11.09
N ASP A 93 9.33 0.24 9.94
CA ASP A 93 8.61 -0.71 9.10
C ASP A 93 9.49 -1.92 8.76
N TYR A 94 8.87 -3.09 8.62
CA TYR A 94 9.50 -4.42 8.51
C TYR A 94 10.27 -4.93 9.72
N GLY A 95 10.27 -4.22 10.85
CA GLY A 95 10.84 -4.68 12.13
C GLY A 95 12.35 -4.85 12.09
N ILE A 96 13.05 -3.94 11.40
CA ILE A 96 14.52 -3.91 11.36
C ILE A 96 15.10 -3.17 12.55
N CYS A 97 16.33 -3.51 12.97
CA CYS A 97 17.00 -2.80 14.06
C CYS A 97 17.70 -1.52 13.57
N GLU A 98 18.22 -0.72 14.50
CA GLU A 98 18.92 0.53 14.19
C GLU A 98 20.16 0.31 13.31
N GLU A 99 20.93 -0.75 13.53
CA GLU A 99 22.09 -1.06 12.69
C GLU A 99 21.69 -1.38 11.25
N ASP A 100 20.54 -2.04 11.06
CA ASP A 100 19.99 -2.32 9.73
C ASP A 100 19.52 -1.03 9.03
N LEU A 101 18.95 -0.08 9.77
CA LEU A 101 18.63 1.26 9.25
C LEU A 101 19.89 2.01 8.80
N ASP A 102 20.96 1.94 9.58
CA ASP A 102 22.24 2.55 9.24
C ASP A 102 22.85 1.98 7.96
N ARG A 103 22.73 0.66 7.75
CA ARG A 103 23.11 0.00 6.50
C ARG A 103 22.22 0.47 5.34
N LEU A 104 20.90 0.55 5.57
CA LEU A 104 19.92 0.95 4.56
C LEU A 104 20.13 2.38 4.10
N ALA A 105 20.48 3.28 5.01
CA ALA A 105 20.68 4.69 4.75
C ALA A 105 21.84 5.01 3.78
N ARG A 106 22.73 4.04 3.51
CA ARG A 106 23.75 4.15 2.45
C ARG A 106 23.14 4.08 1.04
N PHE A 107 21.98 3.44 0.92
CA PHE A 107 21.32 3.14 -0.34
C PHE A 107 20.02 3.91 -0.52
N ARG A 108 19.34 4.21 0.59
CA ARG A 108 18.03 4.88 0.65
C ARG A 108 18.10 6.23 1.34
N GLY A 109 17.10 7.06 1.06
CA GLY A 109 16.95 8.44 1.53
C GLY A 109 15.89 8.65 2.60
N SER A 110 15.05 7.65 2.86
CA SER A 110 14.02 7.68 3.89
C SER A 110 13.70 6.29 4.41
N HIS A 111 12.98 6.24 5.54
CA HIS A 111 12.38 5.03 6.06
C HIS A 111 11.09 5.35 6.84
N LEU A 112 10.10 4.46 6.72
CA LEU A 112 8.81 4.57 7.39
C LEU A 112 8.90 4.03 8.82
N PHE A 113 8.36 4.79 9.77
CA PHE A 113 8.19 4.42 11.16
C PHE A 113 6.71 4.40 11.50
N ILE A 114 6.26 3.40 12.25
CA ILE A 114 4.86 3.22 12.63
C ILE A 114 4.79 3.22 14.15
N SER A 115 3.87 3.98 14.74
CA SER A 115 3.67 3.96 16.19
C SER A 115 3.20 2.57 16.65
N LEU A 116 3.53 2.18 17.88
CA LEU A 116 3.16 0.86 18.43
C LEU A 116 1.64 0.61 18.44
N ASP A 117 0.84 1.67 18.55
CA ASP A 117 -0.63 1.60 18.46
C ASP A 117 -1.18 1.55 17.01
N GLY A 118 -0.30 1.66 16.01
CA GLY A 118 -0.62 1.66 14.59
C GLY A 118 -1.37 2.91 14.09
N ARG A 119 -1.52 3.94 14.94
CA ARG A 119 -2.33 5.14 14.62
C ARG A 119 -1.55 6.22 13.88
N SER A 120 -0.22 6.19 13.93
CA SER A 120 0.64 7.19 13.33
C SER A 120 1.72 6.54 12.48
N ALA A 121 2.01 7.16 11.34
CA ALA A 121 3.10 6.78 10.48
C ALA A 121 3.97 8.00 10.17
N VAL A 122 5.27 7.89 10.37
CA VAL A 122 6.27 8.94 10.10
C VAL A 122 7.20 8.42 9.02
N ASP A 123 7.15 9.03 7.82
CA ASP A 123 8.16 8.79 6.80
C ASP A 123 9.33 9.75 7.08
N LEU A 124 10.39 9.22 7.69
CA LEU A 124 11.57 9.99 8.07
C LEU A 124 12.55 10.03 6.90
N HIS A 125 12.73 11.20 6.31
CA HIS A 125 13.64 11.49 5.22
C HIS A 125 14.94 12.12 5.75
N TRP A 126 16.08 11.63 5.26
CA TRP A 126 17.38 12.32 5.33
C TRP A 126 17.86 12.77 3.94
N ARG A 127 17.09 12.45 2.88
CA ARG A 127 17.23 12.99 1.52
C ARG A 127 15.85 13.34 0.99
N ALA A 128 15.69 14.52 0.41
CA ALA A 128 14.38 15.05 0.03
C ALA A 128 13.71 14.31 -1.14
N ALA A 129 14.49 13.57 -1.92
CA ALA A 129 13.96 12.64 -2.92
C ALA A 129 14.91 11.49 -3.21
N GLU A 130 14.28 10.40 -3.65
CA GLU A 130 14.96 9.24 -4.17
C GLU A 130 15.21 9.29 -5.67
N GLN A 131 16.00 8.34 -6.18
CA GLN A 131 16.12 8.19 -7.61
C GLN A 131 14.75 7.85 -8.23
N PRO A 132 14.41 8.45 -9.37
CA PRO A 132 15.25 9.25 -10.27
C PRO A 132 15.16 10.77 -10.07
N TRP A 133 14.50 11.21 -9.00
CA TRP A 133 14.12 12.59 -8.74
C TRP A 133 15.12 13.36 -7.87
N ARG A 134 16.09 12.68 -7.25
CA ARG A 134 17.17 13.24 -6.39
C ARG A 134 17.83 14.55 -6.86
N PHE A 135 17.79 14.88 -8.16
CA PHE A 135 18.49 16.03 -8.74
C PHE A 135 17.70 17.34 -8.70
N TYR A 136 16.45 17.36 -8.22
CA TYR A 136 15.61 18.57 -8.26
C TYR A 136 16.04 19.64 -7.24
N SER A 137 16.73 19.25 -6.16
CA SER A 137 17.44 20.20 -5.29
C SER A 137 18.46 19.46 -4.44
N ARG A 138 19.56 20.12 -4.10
CA ARG A 138 20.41 19.67 -2.99
C ARG A 138 19.67 19.95 -1.68
N GLU A 139 19.83 19.06 -0.71
CA GLU A 139 19.21 19.20 0.60
C GLU A 139 19.61 20.53 1.26
N THR A 140 20.89 20.91 1.18
CA THR A 140 21.39 22.20 1.70
C THR A 140 20.62 23.41 1.17
N ASP A 141 20.23 23.37 -0.10
CA ASP A 141 19.55 24.47 -0.74
C ASP A 141 18.07 24.51 -0.35
N LEU A 142 17.45 23.33 -0.11
CA LEU A 142 16.10 23.23 0.45
C LEU A 142 16.06 23.80 1.88
N TRP A 143 17.05 23.48 2.70
CA TRP A 143 17.17 24.04 4.05
C TRP A 143 17.31 25.56 4.04
N LYS A 144 18.17 26.11 3.17
CA LYS A 144 18.34 27.57 3.03
C LYS A 144 17.07 28.30 2.59
N ARG A 145 16.27 27.69 1.72
CA ARG A 145 15.02 28.29 1.19
C ARG A 145 13.76 27.88 1.94
N SER A 146 13.87 26.96 2.90
CA SER A 146 12.77 26.62 3.78
C SER A 146 12.37 27.83 4.61
N ARG A 147 11.12 27.86 5.06
CA ARG A 147 10.56 28.96 5.85
C ARG A 147 10.03 28.43 7.17
N GLU A 148 9.89 29.33 8.13
CA GLU A 148 9.22 29.03 9.38
C GLU A 148 7.70 28.93 9.17
N PHE A 149 7.10 28.05 9.95
CA PHE A 149 5.67 27.83 9.98
C PHE A 149 5.24 27.72 11.44
N HIS A 150 4.29 28.58 11.79
CA HIS A 150 3.70 28.68 13.11
C HIS A 150 2.20 28.43 12.97
N PHE A 151 1.69 27.40 13.64
CA PHE A 151 0.26 27.11 13.66
C PHE A 151 -0.12 26.36 14.92
N ASP A 152 -1.06 26.91 15.71
CA ASP A 152 -1.63 26.24 16.89
C ASP A 152 -0.55 25.66 17.83
N GLY A 153 0.42 26.51 18.20
CA GLY A 153 1.54 26.12 19.08
C GLY A 153 2.55 25.15 18.47
N VAL A 154 2.47 24.89 17.15
CA VAL A 154 3.49 24.14 16.41
C VAL A 154 4.40 25.08 15.67
N ASP A 155 5.69 24.99 15.99
CA ASP A 155 6.77 25.70 15.34
C ASP A 155 7.67 24.72 14.60
N CYS A 156 7.73 24.84 13.27
CA CYS A 156 8.62 24.02 12.46
C CYS A 156 9.05 24.73 11.18
N ARG A 157 9.93 24.10 10.41
CA ARG A 157 10.25 24.56 9.05
C ARG A 157 9.40 23.81 8.03
N VAL A 158 9.09 24.48 6.94
CA VAL A 158 8.35 23.93 5.80
C VAL A 158 9.06 24.34 4.51
N LEU A 159 8.76 23.65 3.40
CA LEU A 159 9.27 24.05 2.10
C LEU A 159 8.79 25.46 1.72
N GLY A 160 9.66 26.24 1.08
CA GLY A 160 9.23 27.47 0.41
C GLY A 160 8.27 27.17 -0.75
N PRO A 161 7.42 28.13 -1.17
CA PRO A 161 6.39 27.91 -2.21
C PRO A 161 6.91 27.23 -3.48
N ASP A 162 8.06 27.68 -3.99
CA ASP A 162 8.73 27.14 -5.16
C ASP A 162 9.12 25.66 -5.00
N ASP A 163 9.72 25.33 -3.86
CA ASP A 163 10.19 23.98 -3.56
C ASP A 163 9.03 23.05 -3.23
N LEU A 164 7.98 23.55 -2.57
CA LEU A 164 6.74 22.83 -2.31
C LEU A 164 6.06 22.43 -3.62
N PHE A 165 5.86 23.38 -4.55
CA PHE A 165 5.25 23.09 -5.85
C PHE A 165 6.01 22.00 -6.62
N LEU A 166 7.35 22.12 -6.70
CA LEU A 166 8.18 21.12 -7.36
C LEU A 166 8.12 19.76 -6.65
N HIS A 167 8.17 19.76 -5.32
CA HIS A 167 8.07 18.54 -4.52
C HIS A 167 6.72 17.83 -4.75
N LEU A 168 5.60 18.56 -4.77
CA LEU A 168 4.27 18.02 -5.05
C LEU A 168 4.18 17.41 -6.47
N CYS A 169 4.70 18.09 -7.50
CA CYS A 169 4.73 17.56 -8.87
C CYS A 169 5.52 16.24 -8.97
N LEU A 170 6.68 16.18 -8.31
CA LEU A 170 7.55 15.01 -8.34
C LEU A 170 6.99 13.86 -7.52
N HIS A 171 6.42 14.16 -6.34
CA HIS A 171 5.74 13.18 -5.51
C HIS A 171 4.53 12.57 -6.24
N ALA A 172 3.66 13.41 -6.82
CA ALA A 172 2.52 12.92 -7.59
C ALA A 172 2.97 12.00 -8.74
N THR A 173 4.05 12.38 -9.43
CA THR A 173 4.67 11.54 -10.47
C THR A 173 5.22 10.22 -9.91
N GLN A 174 5.89 10.24 -8.75
CA GLN A 174 6.39 9.05 -8.07
C GLN A 174 5.26 8.07 -7.73
N HIS A 175 4.08 8.57 -7.36
CA HIS A 175 2.91 7.72 -7.11
C HIS A 175 2.07 7.47 -8.36
N ALA A 176 2.57 7.83 -9.55
CA ALA A 176 1.86 7.71 -10.83
C ALA A 176 0.46 8.33 -10.79
N TRP A 177 0.27 9.39 -9.99
CA TRP A 177 -0.99 10.11 -9.83
C TRP A 177 -2.14 9.22 -9.35
N ASP A 178 -1.83 8.26 -8.47
CA ASP A 178 -2.79 7.25 -8.01
C ASP A 178 -3.99 7.79 -7.22
N ARG A 179 -3.84 8.96 -6.59
CA ARG A 179 -4.85 9.59 -5.73
C ARG A 179 -5.12 11.00 -6.22
N MET A 180 -6.41 11.38 -6.32
CA MET A 180 -6.83 12.72 -6.74
C MET A 180 -6.37 13.83 -5.79
N VAL A 181 -6.14 13.53 -4.50
CA VAL A 181 -5.59 14.51 -3.53
C VAL A 181 -4.23 15.05 -3.99
N LEU A 182 -3.43 14.25 -4.70
CA LEU A 182 -2.13 14.68 -5.23
C LEU A 182 -2.30 15.76 -6.32
N LEU A 183 -3.36 15.65 -7.13
CA LEU A 183 -3.72 16.69 -8.10
C LEU A 183 -4.29 17.93 -7.41
N ALA A 184 -5.14 17.75 -6.40
CA ALA A 184 -5.68 18.86 -5.63
C ALA A 184 -4.55 19.68 -4.96
N ASP A 185 -3.56 19.01 -4.35
CA ASP A 185 -2.39 19.67 -3.74
C ASP A 185 -1.63 20.52 -4.77
N VAL A 186 -1.32 19.95 -5.95
CA VAL A 186 -0.63 20.66 -7.03
C VAL A 186 -1.45 21.85 -7.52
N ALA A 187 -2.73 21.65 -7.83
CA ALA A 187 -3.58 22.70 -8.36
C ALA A 187 -3.76 23.84 -7.34
N LEU A 188 -4.02 23.53 -6.07
CA LEU A 188 -4.12 24.56 -5.03
C LEU A 188 -2.80 25.32 -4.85
N SER A 189 -1.65 24.66 -4.94
CA SER A 189 -0.35 25.34 -4.86
C SER A 189 -0.09 26.32 -6.01
N LEU A 190 -0.76 26.15 -7.15
CA LEU A 190 -0.67 27.08 -8.29
C LEU A 190 -1.65 28.25 -8.16
N PHE A 191 -2.91 27.96 -7.81
CA PHE A 191 -3.99 28.95 -7.89
C PHE A 191 -4.19 29.75 -6.59
N ARG A 192 -3.63 29.32 -5.44
CA ARG A 192 -3.69 30.09 -4.19
C ARG A 192 -2.55 31.10 -4.13
N ARG A 193 -2.88 32.38 -4.34
CA ARG A 193 -1.93 33.53 -4.29
C ARG A 193 -1.01 33.56 -3.06
N ALA A 194 -1.51 33.19 -1.87
CA ALA A 194 -0.70 33.20 -0.65
C ALA A 194 0.46 32.18 -0.64
N VAL A 195 0.45 31.22 -1.57
CA VAL A 195 1.42 30.12 -1.64
C VAL A 195 1.84 29.84 -3.08
N SER A 196 1.54 30.74 -4.02
CA SER A 196 1.89 30.54 -5.43
C SER A 196 3.40 30.67 -5.63
N PRO A 197 4.03 29.76 -6.38
CA PRO A 197 5.45 29.86 -6.69
C PRO A 197 5.76 31.08 -7.57
N ASP A 198 7.00 31.55 -7.52
CA ASP A 198 7.51 32.45 -8.56
C ASP A 198 7.62 31.67 -9.87
N CYS A 199 6.59 31.82 -10.72
CA CYS A 199 6.43 31.03 -11.93
C CYS A 199 7.61 31.26 -12.92
N SER A 200 8.22 32.45 -12.90
CA SER A 200 9.38 32.78 -13.74
C SER A 200 10.68 32.18 -13.20
N ALA A 201 10.92 32.27 -11.89
CA ALA A 201 12.10 31.64 -11.29
C ALA A 201 12.02 30.11 -11.34
N VAL A 202 10.86 29.54 -11.03
CA VAL A 202 10.65 28.09 -11.03
C VAL A 202 10.73 27.51 -12.43
N SER A 203 10.19 28.16 -13.46
CA SER A 203 10.33 27.67 -14.84
C SER A 203 11.79 27.55 -15.29
N ARG A 204 12.65 28.53 -14.95
CA ARG A 204 14.10 28.45 -15.19
C ARG A 204 14.73 27.25 -14.47
N ARG A 205 14.38 27.01 -13.21
CA ARG A 205 14.85 25.85 -12.44
C ARG A 205 14.42 24.54 -13.08
N VAL A 206 13.17 24.44 -13.51
CA VAL A 206 12.60 23.25 -14.15
C VAL A 206 13.37 22.85 -15.41
N VAL A 207 13.76 23.85 -16.21
CA VAL A 207 14.58 23.66 -17.42
C VAL A 207 16.00 23.25 -17.03
N ALA A 208 16.67 24.00 -16.15
CA ALA A 208 18.04 23.75 -15.73
C ALA A 208 18.21 22.35 -15.10
N GLN A 209 17.24 21.91 -14.30
CA GLN A 209 17.25 20.63 -13.60
C GLN A 209 16.68 19.48 -14.45
N ARG A 210 16.24 19.76 -15.69
CA ARG A 210 15.67 18.79 -16.64
C ARG A 210 14.46 18.03 -16.07
N ILE A 211 13.65 18.70 -15.25
CA ILE A 211 12.40 18.16 -14.67
C ILE A 211 11.15 18.69 -15.41
N ARG A 212 11.32 19.11 -16.67
CA ARG A 212 10.26 19.68 -17.50
C ARG A 212 9.02 18.78 -17.65
N ARG A 213 9.20 17.50 -17.98
CA ARG A 213 8.06 16.59 -18.24
C ARG A 213 7.14 16.34 -17.04
N PRO A 214 7.62 16.01 -15.81
CA PRO A 214 6.70 15.82 -14.69
C PRO A 214 5.94 17.11 -14.36
N VAL A 215 6.58 18.28 -14.48
CA VAL A 215 5.91 19.58 -14.30
C VAL A 215 4.89 19.84 -15.40
N LEU A 216 5.19 19.55 -16.67
CA LEU A 216 4.22 19.68 -17.76
C LEU A 216 2.99 18.79 -17.58
N VAL A 217 3.18 17.55 -17.13
CA VAL A 217 2.06 16.65 -16.80
C VAL A 217 1.23 17.25 -15.67
N ALA A 218 1.87 17.72 -14.60
CA ALA A 218 1.21 18.35 -13.46
C ALA A 218 0.40 19.59 -13.86
N LEU A 219 0.98 20.49 -14.65
CA LEU A 219 0.32 21.70 -15.14
C LEU A 219 -0.89 21.38 -16.02
N ASN A 220 -0.77 20.42 -16.94
CA ASN A 220 -1.88 20.03 -17.81
C ASN A 220 -3.03 19.36 -17.04
N LEU A 221 -2.71 18.56 -16.01
CA LEU A 221 -3.72 18.00 -15.12
C LEU A 221 -4.38 19.08 -14.26
N ALA A 222 -3.60 20.04 -13.74
CA ALA A 222 -4.12 21.16 -12.97
C ALA A 222 -5.04 22.05 -13.81
N ARG A 223 -4.66 22.31 -15.07
CA ARG A 223 -5.49 23.02 -16.06
C ARG A 223 -6.79 22.27 -16.33
N TRP A 224 -6.74 20.94 -16.50
CA TRP A 224 -7.94 20.12 -16.66
C TRP A 224 -8.88 20.22 -15.46
N LEU A 225 -8.35 20.20 -14.23
CA LEU A 225 -9.17 20.33 -13.00
C LEU A 225 -9.76 21.74 -12.82
N ALA A 226 -9.01 22.78 -13.20
CA ALA A 226 -9.35 24.17 -12.93
C ALA A 226 -10.11 24.86 -14.08
N ALA A 227 -10.32 24.18 -15.21
CA ALA A 227 -11.03 24.73 -16.37
C ALA A 227 -12.37 25.37 -15.96
N PRO A 228 -12.70 26.58 -16.44
CA PRO A 228 -12.00 27.36 -17.48
C PRO A 228 -10.91 28.33 -16.96
N THR A 229 -10.47 28.22 -15.71
CA THR A 229 -9.46 29.14 -15.14
C THR A 229 -8.09 28.92 -15.81
N PRO A 230 -7.48 29.95 -16.44
CA PRO A 230 -6.18 29.81 -17.08
C PRO A 230 -5.06 29.66 -16.04
N LEU A 231 -3.96 28.99 -16.42
CA LEU A 231 -2.76 28.91 -15.60
C LEU A 231 -2.08 30.29 -15.51
N PRO A 232 -1.40 30.60 -14.39
CA PRO A 232 -0.60 31.82 -14.28
C PRO A 232 0.52 31.85 -15.33
N VAL A 233 0.84 33.02 -15.88
CA VAL A 233 2.00 33.20 -16.77
C VAL A 233 3.30 33.03 -15.96
N PRO A 234 4.35 32.34 -16.49
CA PRO A 234 4.48 31.73 -17.83
C PRO A 234 4.01 30.28 -17.94
N TRP A 235 3.29 29.72 -16.96
CA TRP A 235 2.90 28.31 -16.99
C TRP A 235 1.90 27.96 -18.09
N GLU A 236 1.05 28.88 -18.51
CA GLU A 236 0.15 28.64 -19.66
C GLU A 236 0.97 28.32 -20.92
N GLN A 237 1.89 29.23 -21.30
CA GLN A 237 2.80 29.04 -22.43
C GLN A 237 3.68 27.79 -22.25
N PHE A 238 4.13 27.54 -21.02
CA PHE A 238 4.93 26.35 -20.74
C PHE A 238 4.13 25.07 -21.00
N ALA A 239 2.86 25.01 -20.54
CA ALA A 239 1.98 23.85 -20.68
C ALA A 239 1.62 23.54 -22.14
N GLU A 240 1.54 24.56 -23.00
CA GLU A 240 1.30 24.44 -24.45
C GLU A 240 2.46 23.77 -25.19
N GLN A 241 3.69 23.91 -24.71
CA GLN A 241 4.86 23.29 -25.33
C GLN A 241 5.00 21.78 -25.03
N GLY A 242 3.88 21.11 -24.70
CA GLY A 242 3.81 19.71 -24.33
C GLY A 242 4.08 18.77 -25.51
N SER A 243 5.01 17.82 -25.35
CA SER A 243 5.22 16.75 -26.33
C SER A 243 4.04 15.75 -26.35
N PRO A 244 3.83 14.98 -27.45
CA PRO A 244 2.81 13.92 -27.50
C PRO A 244 2.89 12.91 -26.34
N ALA A 245 4.10 12.64 -25.83
CA ALA A 245 4.32 11.79 -24.66
C ALA A 245 3.69 12.35 -23.37
N VAL A 246 3.72 13.68 -23.18
CA VAL A 246 3.08 14.36 -22.05
C VAL A 246 1.57 14.24 -22.18
N THR A 247 1.02 14.58 -23.35
CA THR A 247 -0.43 14.50 -23.62
C THR A 247 -0.97 13.10 -23.45
N GLY A 248 -0.26 12.08 -23.95
CA GLY A 248 -0.63 10.67 -23.76
C GLY A 248 -0.59 10.23 -22.29
N THR A 249 0.36 10.78 -21.50
CA THR A 249 0.45 10.51 -20.06
C THR A 249 -0.70 11.15 -19.30
N VAL A 250 -1.03 12.40 -19.60
CA VAL A 250 -2.18 13.13 -19.02
C VAL A 250 -3.48 12.38 -19.29
N LYS A 251 -3.73 12.00 -20.55
CA LYS A 251 -4.93 11.20 -20.93
C LYS A 251 -5.01 9.89 -20.16
N ARG A 252 -3.88 9.18 -19.96
CA ARG A 252 -3.84 7.92 -19.21
C ARG A 252 -4.19 8.14 -17.74
N ILE A 253 -3.68 9.20 -17.13
CA ILE A 253 -3.97 9.54 -15.73
C ILE A 253 -5.44 9.93 -15.57
N ILE A 254 -6.01 10.72 -16.49
CA ILE A 254 -7.44 11.09 -16.43
C ILE A 254 -8.32 9.84 -16.52
N ARG A 255 -8.04 8.94 -17.48
CA ARG A 255 -8.75 7.64 -17.58
C ARG A 255 -8.69 6.84 -16.29
N GLN A 256 -7.59 6.94 -15.54
CA GLN A 256 -7.48 6.26 -14.27
C GLN A 256 -8.56 6.68 -13.27
N TRP A 257 -8.84 7.98 -13.20
CA TRP A 257 -9.82 8.54 -12.28
C TRP A 257 -11.26 8.36 -12.78
N GLU A 258 -11.45 8.12 -14.08
CA GLU A 258 -12.74 7.75 -14.69
C GLU A 258 -13.14 6.27 -14.43
N GLY A 259 -12.44 5.57 -13.55
CA GLY A 259 -12.78 4.19 -13.13
C GLY A 259 -11.89 3.10 -13.73
N PHE A 260 -10.90 3.44 -14.56
CA PHE A 260 -9.95 2.47 -15.11
C PHE A 260 -8.74 2.29 -14.20
N HIS A 261 -8.72 1.23 -13.38
CA HIS A 261 -7.54 0.96 -12.56
C HIS A 261 -6.30 0.66 -13.43
N LEU A 262 -5.30 1.55 -13.41
CA LEU A 262 -4.05 1.31 -14.12
C LEU A 262 -3.35 0.07 -13.57
N SER A 263 -2.98 -0.82 -14.49
CA SER A 263 -2.11 -1.95 -14.19
C SER A 263 -0.76 -1.46 -13.66
N ARG A 264 -0.03 -2.36 -12.99
CA ARG A 264 1.33 -2.05 -12.53
C ARG A 264 2.24 -1.59 -13.67
N ARG A 265 2.08 -2.17 -14.87
CA ARG A 265 2.86 -1.79 -16.05
C ARG A 265 2.54 -0.37 -16.51
N GLU A 266 1.26 0.00 -16.54
CA GLU A 266 0.84 1.34 -16.95
C GLU A 266 1.32 2.43 -15.99
N ARG A 267 1.28 2.17 -14.67
CA ARG A 267 1.88 3.07 -13.67
C ARG A 267 3.38 3.28 -13.92
N TRP A 268 4.10 2.21 -14.22
CA TRP A 268 5.51 2.28 -14.61
C TRP A 268 5.73 3.09 -15.88
N TYR A 269 4.90 2.89 -16.92
CA TYR A 269 4.99 3.68 -18.14
C TYR A 269 4.72 5.17 -17.90
N THR A 270 3.78 5.51 -17.02
CA THR A 270 3.50 6.90 -16.61
C THR A 270 4.73 7.56 -15.97
N GLN A 271 5.41 6.86 -15.06
CA GLN A 271 6.65 7.33 -14.44
C GLN A 271 7.79 7.47 -15.47
N LEU A 272 7.97 6.48 -16.35
CA LEU A 272 9.00 6.49 -17.40
C LEU A 272 8.82 7.64 -18.38
N ALA A 273 7.58 7.88 -18.82
CA ALA A 273 7.25 8.96 -19.75
C ALA A 273 7.65 10.34 -19.19
N CYS A 274 7.56 10.51 -17.87
CA CYS A 274 7.97 11.71 -17.16
C CYS A 274 9.51 11.88 -17.07
N LEU A 275 10.33 10.85 -17.26
CA LEU A 275 11.79 10.99 -17.21
C LEU A 275 12.37 11.62 -18.47
N GLY A 276 11.80 11.27 -19.62
CA GLY A 276 12.08 11.87 -20.92
C GLY A 276 13.50 11.79 -21.46
N SER A 277 14.36 10.99 -20.84
CA SER A 277 15.74 10.78 -21.29
C SER A 277 16.12 9.32 -21.07
N ILE A 278 16.64 8.68 -22.12
CA ILE A 278 17.09 7.28 -22.06
C ILE A 278 18.16 7.09 -20.96
N ARG A 279 19.08 8.05 -20.80
CA ARG A 279 20.10 8.02 -19.74
C ARG A 279 19.47 8.02 -18.34
N ARG A 280 18.38 8.76 -18.13
CA ARG A 280 17.66 8.78 -16.84
C ARG A 280 16.86 7.52 -16.60
N ILE A 281 16.24 6.99 -17.66
CA ILE A 281 15.53 5.71 -17.60
C ILE A 281 16.51 4.62 -17.21
N LEU A 282 17.64 4.51 -17.92
CA LEU A 282 18.70 3.55 -17.61
C LEU A 282 19.20 3.74 -16.18
N ARG A 283 19.53 4.96 -15.77
CA ARG A 283 19.99 5.24 -14.40
C ARG A 283 18.95 4.86 -13.33
N TRP A 284 17.66 5.08 -13.60
CA TRP A 284 16.58 4.67 -12.70
C TRP A 284 16.43 3.15 -12.64
N VAL A 285 16.45 2.48 -13.79
CA VAL A 285 16.38 1.02 -13.89
C VAL A 285 17.58 0.39 -13.19
N CYS A 286 18.79 0.88 -13.46
CA CYS A 286 20.02 0.48 -12.74
C CYS A 286 19.84 0.66 -11.23
N TRP A 287 19.31 1.80 -10.78
CA TRP A 287 19.05 2.01 -9.35
C TRP A 287 18.00 1.01 -8.80
N LEU A 288 16.90 0.75 -9.50
CA LEU A 288 15.86 -0.20 -9.07
C LEU A 288 16.38 -1.64 -8.95
N VAL A 289 17.27 -2.00 -9.86
CA VAL A 289 17.89 -3.33 -9.95
C VAL A 289 18.98 -3.47 -8.91
N LEU A 290 19.88 -2.50 -8.77
CA LEU A 290 21.06 -2.58 -7.91
C LEU A 290 20.80 -2.23 -6.45
N THR A 291 19.85 -1.32 -6.18
CA THR A 291 19.66 -0.78 -4.83
C THR A 291 18.97 -1.81 -3.94
N PRO A 292 19.58 -2.19 -2.79
CA PRO A 292 18.95 -3.08 -1.86
C PRO A 292 17.66 -2.46 -1.29
N THR A 293 16.75 -3.33 -0.90
CA THR A 293 15.55 -3.03 -0.13
C THR A 293 15.74 -3.52 1.30
N VAL A 294 14.79 -3.17 2.17
CA VAL A 294 14.74 -3.65 3.55
C VAL A 294 14.85 -5.19 3.63
N LEU A 295 14.33 -5.89 2.63
CA LEU A 295 14.38 -7.35 2.56
C LEU A 295 15.81 -7.92 2.45
N GLU A 296 16.70 -7.30 1.69
CA GLU A 296 18.08 -7.77 1.59
C GLU A 296 18.81 -7.59 2.92
N ILE A 297 18.62 -6.44 3.57
CA ILE A 297 19.29 -6.11 4.83
C ILE A 297 18.79 -7.03 5.95
N ARG A 298 17.46 -7.19 6.05
CA ARG A 298 16.83 -8.09 7.02
C ARG A 298 17.24 -9.54 6.84
N ARG A 299 17.45 -9.99 5.58
CA ARG A 299 17.81 -11.38 5.27
C ARG A 299 19.30 -11.66 5.50
N TRP A 300 20.17 -10.73 5.13
CA TRP A 300 21.62 -10.89 5.23
C TRP A 300 22.17 -9.79 6.13
N LYS A 301 22.40 -10.08 7.41
CA LYS A 301 22.94 -9.13 8.39
C LYS A 301 24.46 -8.97 8.24
N LEU A 302 24.88 -8.36 7.15
CA LEU A 302 26.30 -8.20 6.83
C LEU A 302 26.96 -7.13 7.72
N PRO A 303 28.21 -7.32 8.16
CA PRO A 303 28.97 -6.27 8.84
C PRO A 303 29.20 -5.07 7.91
N GLY A 304 29.46 -3.89 8.48
CA GLY A 304 29.50 -2.63 7.73
C GLY A 304 30.53 -2.56 6.60
N CYS A 305 31.63 -3.32 6.70
CA CYS A 305 32.66 -3.46 5.66
C CYS A 305 32.15 -4.25 4.44
N LEU A 306 31.20 -5.17 4.64
CA LEU A 306 30.61 -6.00 3.59
C LEU A 306 29.33 -5.41 2.98
N CYS A 307 28.96 -4.18 3.35
CA CYS A 307 27.81 -3.49 2.76
C CYS A 307 27.79 -3.47 1.21
N PRO A 308 28.93 -3.35 0.49
CA PRO A 308 28.91 -3.45 -0.97
C PRO A 308 28.33 -4.76 -1.51
N LEU A 309 28.40 -5.87 -0.75
CA LEU A 309 27.84 -7.16 -1.14
C LEU A 309 26.30 -7.17 -1.21
N TYR A 310 25.61 -6.17 -0.65
CA TYR A 310 24.17 -6.05 -0.85
C TYR A 310 23.79 -5.84 -2.32
N LEU A 311 24.66 -5.23 -3.14
CA LEU A 311 24.42 -5.00 -4.57
C LEU A 311 24.33 -6.34 -5.37
N PRO A 312 25.30 -7.27 -5.27
CA PRO A 312 25.17 -8.58 -5.91
C PRO A 312 24.12 -9.47 -5.24
N LEU A 313 23.92 -9.42 -3.92
CA LEU A 313 22.87 -10.18 -3.24
C LEU A 313 21.46 -9.79 -3.71
N ARG A 314 21.28 -8.51 -4.03
CA ARG A 314 20.07 -8.01 -4.68
C ARG A 314 19.84 -8.67 -6.04
N GLN A 315 20.88 -8.80 -6.87
CA GLN A 315 20.77 -9.46 -8.18
C GLN A 315 20.39 -10.93 -8.01
N TYR A 316 21.10 -11.62 -7.12
CA TYR A 316 20.80 -13.01 -6.79
C TYR A 316 19.33 -13.21 -6.40
N ARG A 317 18.78 -12.35 -5.53
CA ARG A 317 17.38 -12.46 -5.09
C ARG A 317 16.38 -12.17 -6.21
N LEU A 318 16.67 -11.19 -7.09
CA LEU A 318 15.77 -10.88 -8.21
C LEU A 318 15.69 -12.05 -9.20
N VAL A 319 16.84 -12.63 -9.54
CA VAL A 319 16.94 -13.82 -10.39
C VAL A 319 16.28 -15.02 -9.71
N SER A 320 16.59 -15.27 -8.43
CA SER A 320 16.00 -16.39 -7.69
C SER A 320 14.47 -16.28 -7.62
N LYS A 321 13.92 -15.07 -7.44
CA LYS A 321 12.46 -14.86 -7.44
C LYS A 321 11.85 -15.20 -8.80
N GLN A 322 12.48 -14.79 -9.90
CA GLN A 322 11.99 -15.12 -11.24
C GLN A 322 12.06 -16.61 -11.51
N LEU A 323 13.17 -17.27 -11.15
CA LEU A 323 13.32 -18.72 -11.27
C LEU A 323 12.31 -19.48 -10.41
N HIS A 324 12.07 -19.07 -9.16
CA HIS A 324 11.05 -19.70 -8.31
C HIS A 324 9.64 -19.44 -8.84
N SER A 325 9.37 -18.26 -9.40
CA SER A 325 8.06 -17.94 -9.98
C SER A 325 7.81 -18.72 -11.28
N ALA A 326 8.85 -18.89 -12.10
CA ALA A 326 8.83 -19.72 -13.30
C ALA A 326 8.71 -21.20 -12.94
N ALA A 327 9.49 -21.71 -11.98
CA ALA A 327 9.40 -23.07 -11.48
C ALA A 327 8.05 -23.37 -10.81
N TYR A 328 7.48 -22.39 -10.08
CA TYR A 328 6.13 -22.49 -9.53
C TYR A 328 5.06 -22.47 -10.64
N ALA A 329 5.23 -21.65 -11.68
CA ALA A 329 4.33 -21.63 -12.84
C ALA A 329 4.39 -22.94 -13.65
N ILE A 330 5.59 -23.48 -13.86
CA ILE A 330 5.83 -24.78 -14.52
C ILE A 330 5.27 -25.91 -13.66
N GLY A 331 5.50 -25.89 -12.35
CA GLY A 331 4.92 -26.85 -11.39
C GLY A 331 3.40 -26.77 -11.31
N ARG A 332 2.80 -25.60 -11.53
CA ARG A 332 1.35 -25.40 -11.62
C ARG A 332 0.77 -25.86 -12.98
N GLN A 333 1.56 -25.81 -14.05
CA GLN A 333 1.22 -26.43 -15.34
C GLN A 333 1.33 -27.96 -15.28
N ALA A 334 2.26 -28.49 -14.49
CA ALA A 334 2.45 -29.92 -14.25
C ALA A 334 1.43 -30.51 -13.25
N ARG A 335 0.94 -29.72 -12.27
CA ARG A 335 -0.20 -30.10 -11.43
C ARG A 335 -1.50 -29.65 -12.09
N ARG A 336 -1.98 -30.43 -13.07
CA ARG A 336 -3.39 -30.37 -13.48
C ARG A 336 -4.23 -30.47 -12.20
N ARG A 337 -5.06 -29.47 -11.89
CA ARG A 337 -6.12 -29.64 -10.88
C ARG A 337 -6.88 -30.91 -11.31
N PRO A 338 -7.08 -31.90 -10.42
CA PRO A 338 -7.90 -33.05 -10.78
C PRO A 338 -9.26 -32.54 -11.27
N PRO A 339 -9.86 -33.19 -12.28
CA PRO A 339 -11.20 -32.83 -12.76
C PRO A 339 -12.17 -32.62 -11.60
N PRO A 340 -13.16 -31.72 -11.70
CA PRO A 340 -14.11 -31.44 -10.62
C PRO A 340 -14.69 -32.71 -9.99
N ALA A 341 -15.03 -33.71 -10.81
CA ALA A 341 -15.51 -35.02 -10.36
C ALA A 341 -14.53 -35.76 -9.43
N VAL A 342 -13.23 -35.74 -9.72
CA VAL A 342 -12.20 -36.39 -8.89
C VAL A 342 -11.99 -35.65 -7.57
N ARG A 343 -12.15 -34.32 -7.57
CA ARG A 343 -12.10 -33.52 -6.34
C ARG A 343 -13.28 -33.80 -5.44
N THR A 344 -14.49 -33.85 -6.01
CA THR A 344 -15.71 -34.19 -5.28
C THR A 344 -15.60 -35.59 -4.66
N ALA A 345 -15.20 -36.59 -5.45
CA ALA A 345 -15.00 -37.95 -4.97
C ALA A 345 -13.95 -38.06 -3.85
N LEU A 346 -12.85 -37.31 -3.95
CA LEU A 346 -11.80 -37.30 -2.92
C LEU A 346 -12.29 -36.68 -1.60
N VAL A 347 -12.98 -35.53 -1.67
CA VAL A 347 -13.54 -34.88 -0.47
C VAL A 347 -14.54 -35.80 0.22
N GLU A 348 -15.37 -36.49 -0.55
CA GLU A 348 -16.35 -37.44 -0.02
C GLU A 348 -15.70 -38.67 0.62
N SER A 349 -14.68 -39.25 -0.01
CA SER A 349 -13.95 -40.39 0.57
C SER A 349 -13.32 -40.02 1.91
N LEU A 350 -12.68 -38.85 1.98
CA LEU A 350 -12.05 -38.36 3.20
C LEU A 350 -13.06 -38.10 4.33
N LEU A 351 -14.21 -37.49 4.01
CA LEU A 351 -15.27 -37.28 5.00
C LEU A 351 -15.91 -38.60 5.45
N LYS A 352 -16.09 -39.58 4.54
CA LYS A 352 -16.59 -40.92 4.90
C LYS A 352 -15.62 -41.69 5.79
N GLU A 353 -14.32 -41.49 5.61
CA GLU A 353 -13.26 -42.03 6.47
C GLU A 353 -13.14 -41.30 7.83
N GLY A 354 -13.99 -40.30 8.09
CA GLY A 354 -14.01 -39.54 9.34
C GLY A 354 -12.93 -38.45 9.41
N LEU A 355 -12.27 -38.12 8.31
CA LEU A 355 -11.23 -37.10 8.25
C LEU A 355 -11.83 -35.72 7.94
N ALA A 356 -11.42 -34.71 8.70
CA ALA A 356 -11.79 -33.33 8.43
C ALA A 356 -11.04 -32.79 7.20
N VAL A 357 -11.76 -32.07 6.32
CA VAL A 357 -11.22 -31.55 5.07
C VAL A 357 -11.15 -30.03 5.12
N ARG A 358 -9.97 -29.46 4.85
CA ARG A 358 -9.80 -28.02 4.66
C ARG A 358 -9.92 -27.68 3.18
N MET A 359 -10.80 -26.75 2.84
CA MET A 359 -11.00 -26.32 1.45
C MET A 359 -11.27 -24.82 1.34
N ALA A 360 -10.98 -24.26 0.16
CA ALA A 360 -11.33 -22.88 -0.16
C ALA A 360 -12.77 -22.83 -0.68
N ALA A 361 -13.63 -22.08 0.01
CA ALA A 361 -14.95 -21.70 -0.45
C ALA A 361 -14.80 -20.60 -1.51
N GLU A 362 -15.08 -20.96 -2.77
CA GLU A 362 -15.08 -20.06 -3.93
C GLU A 362 -16.55 -19.77 -4.30
N GLY A 363 -16.98 -18.52 -4.28
CA GLY A 363 -18.37 -18.15 -4.64
C GLY A 363 -18.92 -16.96 -3.84
N ASN A 364 -20.09 -16.46 -4.23
CA ASN A 364 -20.71 -15.30 -3.57
C ASN A 364 -21.95 -15.65 -2.74
N SER A 365 -22.46 -16.88 -2.82
CA SER A 365 -23.76 -17.29 -2.23
C SER A 365 -23.80 -17.23 -0.70
N MET A 366 -22.64 -17.27 -0.03
CA MET A 366 -22.53 -17.25 1.43
C MET A 366 -22.02 -15.94 2.00
N ARG A 367 -22.04 -14.84 1.22
CA ARG A 367 -21.73 -13.51 1.74
C ARG A 367 -22.88 -13.00 2.61
N PRO A 368 -22.60 -12.26 3.71
CA PRO A 368 -21.29 -11.78 4.16
C PRO A 368 -20.50 -12.79 5.01
N THR A 369 -21.09 -13.92 5.40
CA THR A 369 -20.53 -14.89 6.36
C THR A 369 -19.18 -15.46 5.92
N TYR A 370 -19.05 -15.80 4.63
CA TYR A 370 -17.81 -16.32 4.04
C TYR A 370 -17.36 -15.44 2.87
N GLY A 371 -16.10 -14.98 2.90
CA GLY A 371 -15.47 -14.26 1.79
C GLY A 371 -15.17 -15.16 0.59
N SER A 372 -14.75 -14.59 -0.53
CA SER A 372 -14.33 -15.35 -1.72
C SER A 372 -12.94 -14.91 -2.18
N PRO A 373 -11.91 -15.77 -2.11
CA PRO A 373 -11.90 -17.09 -1.46
C PRO A 373 -11.77 -16.99 0.07
N SER A 374 -12.48 -17.83 0.82
CA SER A 374 -12.27 -18.04 2.26
C SER A 374 -11.95 -19.50 2.55
N GLU A 375 -11.06 -19.78 3.50
CA GLU A 375 -10.78 -21.16 3.90
C GLU A 375 -11.77 -21.63 4.96
N VAL A 376 -12.35 -22.80 4.73
CA VAL A 376 -13.27 -23.46 5.65
C VAL A 376 -12.78 -24.87 5.98
N VAL A 377 -13.12 -25.35 7.18
CA VAL A 377 -12.85 -26.71 7.62
C VAL A 377 -14.18 -27.44 7.73
N ILE A 378 -14.33 -28.51 6.94
CA ILE A 378 -15.50 -29.37 6.92
C ILE A 378 -15.22 -30.58 7.80
N ARG A 379 -16.09 -30.79 8.78
CA ARG A 379 -16.08 -31.98 9.63
C ARG A 379 -17.07 -33.00 9.07
N PRO A 380 -16.78 -34.30 9.17
CA PRO A 380 -17.75 -35.34 8.85
C PRO A 380 -18.98 -35.19 9.76
N LEU A 381 -20.14 -35.64 9.28
CA LEU A 381 -21.37 -35.64 10.07
C LEU A 381 -21.20 -36.49 11.33
N GLY A 382 -21.37 -35.86 12.49
CA GLY A 382 -21.31 -36.54 13.78
C GLY A 382 -22.62 -37.28 14.10
N VAL A 383 -22.58 -38.10 15.17
CA VAL A 383 -23.72 -38.89 15.67
C VAL A 383 -24.91 -38.01 16.09
N GLU A 384 -24.67 -36.75 16.44
CA GLU A 384 -25.71 -35.77 16.82
C GLU A 384 -26.55 -35.26 15.64
N GLY A 385 -26.17 -35.56 14.39
CA GLY A 385 -26.84 -35.06 13.19
C GLY A 385 -26.66 -33.56 12.97
N ILE A 386 -27.34 -33.04 11.95
CA ILE A 386 -27.26 -31.63 11.52
C ILE A 386 -28.31 -30.81 12.28
N LYS A 387 -28.00 -29.55 12.62
CA LYS A 387 -28.95 -28.63 13.28
C LYS A 387 -29.35 -27.46 12.36
N PRO A 388 -30.60 -26.96 12.44
CA PRO A 388 -30.97 -25.72 11.78
C PRO A 388 -30.06 -24.56 12.21
N GLY A 389 -29.61 -23.76 11.25
CA GLY A 389 -28.67 -22.66 11.44
C GLY A 389 -27.21 -23.01 11.13
N GLU A 390 -26.83 -24.30 11.05
CA GLU A 390 -25.47 -24.70 10.70
C GLU A 390 -25.18 -24.52 9.21
N THR A 391 -23.91 -24.24 8.87
CA THR A 391 -23.46 -24.27 7.47
C THR A 391 -22.99 -25.68 7.13
N VAL A 392 -23.53 -26.26 6.06
CA VAL A 392 -23.21 -27.63 5.62
C VAL A 392 -22.62 -27.64 4.22
N LEU A 393 -21.71 -28.58 3.98
CA LEU A 393 -21.26 -28.97 2.65
C LEU A 393 -22.21 -30.05 2.12
N TYR A 394 -22.78 -29.83 0.94
CA TYR A 394 -23.69 -30.77 0.29
C TYR A 394 -23.41 -30.87 -1.20
N ARG A 395 -23.88 -31.95 -1.82
CA ARG A 395 -23.86 -32.16 -3.26
C ARG A 395 -25.18 -31.68 -3.87
N ASN A 396 -25.13 -30.80 -4.87
CA ASN A 396 -26.33 -30.36 -5.58
C ASN A 396 -26.76 -31.37 -6.67
N ALA A 397 -27.92 -31.14 -7.30
CA ALA A 397 -28.43 -31.98 -8.37
C ALA A 397 -27.52 -32.07 -9.61
N SER A 398 -26.59 -31.13 -9.78
CA SER A 398 -25.59 -31.12 -10.86
C SER A 398 -24.30 -31.86 -10.50
N GLY A 399 -24.17 -32.38 -9.27
CA GLY A 399 -22.98 -33.08 -8.78
C GLY A 399 -21.88 -32.17 -8.24
N ASP A 400 -22.14 -30.86 -8.12
CA ASP A 400 -21.20 -29.88 -7.57
C ASP A 400 -21.35 -29.76 -6.05
N LEU A 401 -20.22 -29.52 -5.38
CA LEU A 401 -20.18 -29.25 -3.95
C LEU A 401 -20.53 -27.80 -3.65
N ARG A 402 -21.47 -27.58 -2.72
CA ARG A 402 -21.91 -26.26 -2.27
C ARG A 402 -21.94 -26.15 -0.75
N LEU A 403 -21.78 -24.93 -0.26
CA LEU A 403 -21.91 -24.58 1.15
C LEU A 403 -23.14 -23.71 1.32
N HIS A 404 -24.11 -24.16 2.10
CA HIS A 404 -25.31 -23.38 2.43
C HIS A 404 -25.72 -23.60 3.89
N ARG A 405 -26.53 -22.68 4.41
CA ARG A 405 -27.09 -22.75 5.75
C ARG A 405 -28.34 -23.62 5.78
N VAL A 406 -28.45 -24.44 6.81
CA VAL A 406 -29.60 -25.29 7.06
C VAL A 406 -30.75 -24.46 7.59
N MET A 407 -31.86 -24.40 6.84
CA MET A 407 -33.06 -23.66 7.24
C MET A 407 -34.03 -24.54 8.00
N ARG A 408 -34.32 -25.73 7.46
CA ARG A 408 -35.27 -26.68 8.03
C ARG A 408 -34.86 -28.10 7.64
N ILE A 409 -35.04 -29.03 8.57
CA ILE A 409 -34.80 -30.46 8.36
C ILE A 409 -36.15 -31.16 8.46
N ASP A 410 -36.53 -31.87 7.41
CA ASP A 410 -37.72 -32.71 7.36
C ASP A 410 -37.28 -34.18 7.48
N LYS A 411 -37.35 -34.72 8.70
CA LYS A 411 -36.87 -36.07 9.00
C LYS A 411 -37.77 -37.15 8.42
N ASP A 412 -39.07 -36.89 8.29
CA ASP A 412 -40.05 -37.86 7.78
C ASP A 412 -39.96 -37.97 6.25
N ALA A 413 -39.67 -36.86 5.58
CA ALA A 413 -39.45 -36.83 4.12
C ALA A 413 -37.99 -37.13 3.71
N GLY A 414 -37.04 -37.15 4.66
CA GLY A 414 -35.63 -37.37 4.36
C GLY A 414 -34.93 -36.19 3.65
N VAL A 415 -35.44 -34.96 3.79
CA VAL A 415 -35.00 -33.79 3.01
C VAL A 415 -34.58 -32.62 3.91
N VAL A 416 -33.52 -31.92 3.50
CA VAL A 416 -33.05 -30.67 4.11
C VAL A 416 -33.31 -29.50 3.17
N SER A 417 -33.83 -28.40 3.73
CA SER A 417 -33.91 -27.12 3.03
C SER A 417 -32.68 -26.27 3.35
N LEU A 418 -31.91 -25.93 2.31
CA LEU A 418 -30.64 -25.22 2.38
C LEU A 418 -30.73 -23.87 1.68
N LYS A 419 -30.00 -22.88 2.20
CA LYS A 419 -30.06 -21.50 1.70
C LYS A 419 -28.71 -20.79 1.77
N GLY A 420 -28.38 -20.02 0.74
CA GLY A 420 -27.22 -19.11 0.76
C GLY A 420 -27.53 -17.79 1.44
N ASP A 421 -26.61 -17.29 2.27
CA ASP A 421 -26.76 -16.05 3.02
C ASP A 421 -26.90 -14.80 2.11
N ALA A 422 -26.39 -14.85 0.87
CA ALA A 422 -26.44 -13.75 -0.11
C ALA A 422 -27.60 -13.84 -1.11
N SER A 423 -28.39 -14.92 -1.09
CA SER A 423 -29.47 -15.16 -2.06
C SER A 423 -30.75 -15.56 -1.32
N PRO A 424 -31.42 -14.58 -0.68
CA PRO A 424 -32.51 -14.86 0.26
C PRO A 424 -33.74 -15.53 -0.36
N ASP A 425 -33.89 -15.49 -1.69
CA ASP A 425 -35.08 -16.00 -2.38
C ASP A 425 -34.88 -17.41 -2.98
N GLN A 426 -33.67 -17.96 -2.88
CA GLN A 426 -33.33 -19.26 -3.46
C GLN A 426 -33.13 -20.31 -2.36
N VAL A 427 -34.19 -21.08 -2.07
CA VAL A 427 -34.14 -22.24 -1.16
C VAL A 427 -33.99 -23.51 -1.98
N GLU A 428 -32.93 -24.27 -1.73
CA GLU A 428 -32.66 -25.55 -2.37
C GLU A 428 -33.10 -26.70 -1.43
N ARG A 429 -33.85 -27.68 -1.96
CA ARG A 429 -34.25 -28.88 -1.22
C ARG A 429 -33.37 -30.03 -1.64
N VAL A 430 -32.69 -30.65 -0.68
CA VAL A 430 -31.65 -31.65 -0.91
C VAL A 430 -31.90 -32.86 -0.01
N PRO A 431 -31.78 -34.10 -0.51
CA PRO A 431 -31.83 -35.29 0.33
C PRO A 431 -30.81 -35.25 1.48
N LEU A 432 -31.16 -35.80 2.64
CA LEU A 432 -30.27 -35.88 3.81
C LEU A 432 -28.96 -36.63 3.50
N GLU A 433 -29.00 -37.60 2.58
CA GLU A 433 -27.85 -38.40 2.12
C GLU A 433 -26.82 -37.61 1.30
N ASP A 434 -27.24 -36.51 0.67
CA ASP A 434 -26.38 -35.64 -0.13
C ASP A 434 -25.67 -34.57 0.71
N VAL A 435 -25.92 -34.53 2.02
CA VAL A 435 -25.18 -33.69 2.95
C VAL A 435 -23.93 -34.44 3.43
N LEU A 436 -22.77 -33.84 3.21
CA LEU A 436 -21.48 -34.51 3.38
C LEU A 436 -20.77 -34.15 4.69
N GLY A 437 -21.03 -32.97 5.24
CA GLY A 437 -20.38 -32.52 6.47
C GLY A 437 -20.80 -31.12 6.92
N THR A 438 -20.42 -30.75 8.14
CA THR A 438 -20.69 -29.44 8.74
C THR A 438 -19.43 -28.58 8.76
N VAL A 439 -19.59 -27.27 8.58
CA VAL A 439 -18.49 -26.32 8.74
C VAL A 439 -18.21 -26.13 10.24
N ALA A 440 -16.96 -26.26 10.65
CA ALA A 440 -16.55 -25.92 12.00
C ALA A 440 -16.51 -24.38 12.17
N GLU A 441 -17.52 -23.79 12.82
CA GLU A 441 -17.52 -22.37 13.21
C GLU A 441 -16.82 -22.13 14.57
N PRO A 442 -16.29 -20.91 14.85
CA PRO A 442 -16.34 -19.71 14.01
C PRO A 442 -15.03 -19.44 13.23
N PRO A 443 -15.09 -18.64 12.13
CA PRO A 443 -13.89 -18.20 11.42
C PRO A 443 -12.99 -17.39 12.38
N PRO A 444 -11.65 -17.57 12.34
CA PRO A 444 -10.77 -16.79 13.19
C PRO A 444 -10.92 -15.31 12.85
N THR A 445 -11.24 -14.51 13.86
CA THR A 445 -11.10 -13.06 13.80
C THR A 445 -9.63 -12.76 13.47
N LEU A 446 -9.38 -11.83 12.54
CA LEU A 446 -8.05 -11.41 12.09
C LEU A 446 -7.08 -10.99 13.22
N SER A 447 -7.55 -10.89 14.46
CA SER A 447 -6.80 -10.57 15.67
C SER A 447 -6.10 -11.75 16.36
N GLN A 448 -6.30 -13.01 15.94
CA GLN A 448 -5.70 -14.19 16.59
C GLN A 448 -4.74 -15.01 15.71
N ILE A 449 -4.23 -14.44 14.62
CA ILE A 449 -3.19 -15.10 13.80
C ILE A 449 -1.85 -14.91 14.51
N PRO A 450 -1.24 -15.93 15.17
CA PRO A 450 0.14 -15.80 15.60
C PRO A 450 1.02 -15.62 14.36
N PRO A 451 2.09 -14.79 14.42
CA PRO A 451 2.92 -14.51 13.26
C PRO A 451 3.43 -15.83 12.67
N HIS A 452 3.22 -16.01 11.36
CA HIS A 452 3.68 -17.18 10.62
C HIS A 452 5.11 -17.57 11.04
N ARG A 453 5.26 -18.66 11.79
CA ARG A 453 6.54 -19.33 11.95
C ARG A 453 6.90 -19.89 10.57
N PRO A 454 8.04 -19.50 9.96
CA PRO A 454 8.47 -20.14 8.73
C PRO A 454 8.69 -21.63 9.04
N LEU A 455 8.12 -22.49 8.19
CA LEU A 455 8.34 -23.93 8.22
C LEU A 455 9.85 -24.20 8.31
N ARG A 456 10.28 -24.80 9.43
CA ARG A 456 11.61 -25.42 9.51
C ARG A 456 11.64 -26.46 8.40
N ASN A 457 12.52 -26.26 7.42
CA ASN A 457 12.91 -27.33 6.51
C ASN A 457 13.47 -28.47 7.36
N THR A 458 12.71 -29.53 7.53
CA THR A 458 13.22 -30.84 7.94
C THR A 458 14.11 -31.33 6.78
N ARG A 459 15.39 -30.99 6.84
CA ARG A 459 16.40 -31.79 6.15
C ARG A 459 16.47 -33.12 6.90
N SER A 460 16.21 -34.17 6.15
CA SER A 460 16.54 -35.55 6.47
C SER A 460 18.02 -35.66 6.82
N ASP A 461 18.33 -35.71 8.12
CA ASP A 461 19.60 -36.25 8.59
C ASP A 461 19.50 -37.78 8.48
N HIS A 462 20.12 -38.33 7.43
CA HIS A 462 20.61 -39.69 7.49
C HIS A 462 21.75 -39.71 8.51
N ARG A 463 21.48 -40.22 9.70
CA ARG A 463 22.52 -40.72 10.61
C ARG A 463 22.35 -42.22 10.76
N THR A 464 23.38 -42.94 10.33
CA THR A 464 23.68 -44.31 10.72
C THR A 464 23.85 -44.43 12.24
N PRO A 465 23.55 -45.60 12.83
CA PRO A 465 23.65 -45.79 14.27
C PRO A 465 25.12 -46.05 14.66
N HIS A 466 25.61 -45.34 15.68
CA HIS A 466 26.73 -45.81 16.48
C HIS A 466 26.30 -45.83 17.95
N GLU A 467 26.44 -47.03 18.50
CA GLU A 467 26.21 -47.46 19.87
C GLU A 467 27.22 -46.87 20.86
N GLY A 468 26.79 -46.79 22.13
CA GLY A 468 27.65 -46.75 23.34
C GLY A 468 28.37 -45.43 23.61
N THR A 469 28.57 -44.94 24.83
CA THR A 469 28.32 -45.49 26.17
C THR A 469 28.49 -44.33 27.16
N GLU A 470 27.68 -44.33 28.20
CA GLU A 470 27.88 -43.83 29.58
C GLU A 470 29.05 -42.87 29.91
N CYS A 471 28.71 -41.66 30.38
CA CYS A 471 28.94 -41.14 31.74
C CYS A 471 28.55 -39.66 31.83
#